data_AF-A0A958H3D5-F1
#
_entry.id   AF-A0A958H3D5-F1
#
_cell.length_a   1.000
_cell.length_b   1.000
_cell.length_c   1.000
_cell.angle_alpha   90.00
_cell.angle_beta   90.00
_cell.angle_gamma   90.00
#
_symmetry.space_group_name_H-M   'P 1'
#
loop_
_entity.id
_entity.type
_entity.pdbx_description
1 polymer ?
#
loop_
_entity_poly.entity_id
_entity_poly.type
_entity_poly.pdbx_seq_one_letter_code
_entity_poly.pdbx_strand_id
1 'polypeptide(L)'
;MLGAPGSGKGTQAEQLKNSLGLQHISTGDLFRENLKNETELGKLAKTYMERGELVPDDVTQAMVRDRLQRPDTRAGFILDGFPRTLPQAEALSDILTDMQRRLDAVLYIKVSDEEIIKRLSGRRICCNCQTPYHVVFNPPAEEDKCDRCGGELYQRKDDNEETIMARLKTFHGQTAPLIGYYRQAGLLLEIEGEGDVADITARTMAAIQPILQPLPVEWSQQVRPLDSSDVEMADL
;
A
#
# COMPACT_ATOMS: atom_id res chain seq x y z
N MET A 1 -1.62 -2.63 -1.62
CA MET A 1 -1.99 -3.46 -0.46
C MET A 1 -3.09 -2.77 0.33
N LEU A 2 -4.17 -3.49 0.61
CA LEU A 2 -5.32 -3.04 1.40
C LEU A 2 -5.40 -3.80 2.73
N GLY A 3 -5.99 -3.17 3.73
CA GLY A 3 -6.13 -3.74 5.07
C GLY A 3 -6.22 -2.66 6.14
N ALA A 4 -6.88 -2.95 7.25
CA ALA A 4 -7.02 -2.02 8.37
C ALA A 4 -5.64 -1.59 8.92
N PRO A 5 -5.51 -0.44 9.58
CA PRO A 5 -4.30 -0.11 10.34
C PRO A 5 -3.96 -1.25 11.31
N GLY A 6 -2.71 -1.69 11.39
CA GLY A 6 -2.33 -2.84 12.24
C GLY A 6 -2.49 -4.23 11.61
N SER A 7 -3.06 -4.35 10.41
CA SER A 7 -3.22 -5.64 9.70
C SER A 7 -1.92 -6.34 9.30
N GLY A 8 -0.77 -5.69 9.41
CA GLY A 8 0.52 -6.26 8.99
C GLY A 8 0.92 -5.95 7.54
N LYS A 9 0.22 -5.03 6.85
CA LYS A 9 0.57 -4.59 5.48
C LYS A 9 2.06 -4.27 5.30
N GLY A 10 2.61 -3.40 6.14
CA GLY A 10 4.02 -3.00 6.03
C GLY A 10 4.98 -4.17 6.22
N THR A 11 4.68 -5.09 7.14
CA THR A 11 5.46 -6.32 7.34
C THR A 11 5.46 -7.17 6.08
N GLN A 12 4.29 -7.41 5.50
CA GLN A 12 4.16 -8.21 4.27
C GLN A 12 4.73 -7.50 3.05
N ALA A 13 4.61 -6.17 2.96
CA ALA A 13 5.20 -5.37 1.88
C ALA A 13 6.73 -5.48 1.85
N GLU A 14 7.39 -5.46 3.02
CA GLU A 14 8.84 -5.61 3.10
C GLU A 14 9.27 -7.04 2.72
N GLN A 15 8.51 -8.07 3.14
CA GLN A 15 8.77 -9.46 2.73
C GLN A 15 8.63 -9.64 1.20
N LEU A 16 7.60 -9.03 0.61
CA LEU A 16 7.37 -9.06 -0.83
C LEU A 16 8.47 -8.32 -1.60
N LYS A 17 8.89 -7.14 -1.12
CA LYS A 17 10.04 -6.42 -1.67
C LYS A 17 11.30 -7.29 -1.68
N ASN A 18 11.61 -7.95 -0.57
CA ASN A 18 12.80 -8.80 -0.47
C ASN A 18 12.70 -10.05 -1.36
N SER A 19 11.50 -10.62 -1.51
CA SER A 19 11.28 -11.84 -2.29
C SER A 19 11.22 -11.58 -3.80
N LEU A 20 10.67 -10.44 -4.22
CA LEU A 20 10.40 -10.12 -5.63
C LEU A 20 11.36 -9.07 -6.22
N GLY A 21 12.17 -8.41 -5.39
CA GLY A 21 13.02 -7.30 -5.82
C GLY A 21 12.25 -6.04 -6.24
N LEU A 22 10.99 -5.91 -5.84
CA LEU A 22 10.13 -4.77 -6.18
C LEU A 22 10.28 -3.63 -5.18
N GLN A 23 10.02 -2.40 -5.62
CA GLN A 23 10.07 -1.23 -4.74
C GLN A 23 8.83 -1.15 -3.85
N HIS A 24 9.03 -1.08 -2.54
CA HIS A 24 7.97 -0.78 -1.58
C HIS A 24 7.79 0.73 -1.48
N ILE A 25 6.57 1.19 -1.77
CA ILE A 25 6.17 2.60 -1.72
C ILE A 25 5.05 2.74 -0.70
N SER A 26 5.42 3.25 0.48
CA SER A 26 4.48 3.63 1.54
C SER A 26 4.16 5.11 1.46
N THR A 27 2.88 5.50 1.59
CA THR A 27 2.51 6.92 1.66
C THR A 27 3.19 7.64 2.82
N GLY A 28 3.35 6.96 3.97
CA GLY A 28 4.03 7.55 5.13
C GLY A 28 5.50 7.84 4.87
N ASP A 29 6.22 6.93 4.19
CA ASP A 29 7.62 7.16 3.79
C ASP A 29 7.73 8.21 2.70
N LEU A 30 6.81 8.19 1.74
CA LEU A 30 6.74 9.17 0.66
C LEU A 30 6.58 10.60 1.21
N PHE A 31 5.67 10.80 2.18
CA PHE A 31 5.53 12.10 2.86
C PHE A 31 6.81 12.51 3.58
N ARG A 32 7.41 11.61 4.38
CA ARG A 32 8.66 11.90 5.10
C ARG A 32 9.80 12.25 4.15
N GLU A 33 9.93 11.54 3.04
CA GLU A 33 10.94 11.78 2.02
C GLU A 33 10.75 13.16 1.39
N ASN A 34 9.54 13.48 0.94
CA ASN A 34 9.22 14.77 0.32
C ASN A 34 9.46 15.95 1.29
N LEU A 35 9.12 15.78 2.57
CA LEU A 35 9.38 16.76 3.63
C LEU A 35 10.87 16.93 3.90
N LYS A 36 11.60 15.82 4.05
CA LYS A 36 13.05 15.83 4.33
C LYS A 36 13.86 16.45 3.18
N ASN A 37 13.46 16.19 1.95
CA ASN A 37 14.14 16.70 0.75
C ASN A 37 13.64 18.09 0.34
N GLU A 38 12.72 18.71 1.10
CA GLU A 38 12.18 20.04 0.83
C GLU A 38 11.66 20.23 -0.60
N THR A 39 11.06 19.18 -1.16
CA THR A 39 10.40 19.22 -2.47
C THR A 39 9.22 20.19 -2.47
N GLU A 40 8.80 20.68 -3.64
CA GLU A 40 7.63 21.58 -3.73
C GLU A 40 6.35 20.91 -3.19
N LEU A 41 6.14 19.63 -3.49
CA LEU A 41 5.03 18.84 -2.92
C LEU A 41 5.18 18.67 -1.40
N GLY A 42 6.40 18.44 -0.91
CA GLY A 42 6.69 18.33 0.52
C GLY A 42 6.41 19.62 1.28
N LYS A 43 6.83 20.76 0.74
CA LYS A 43 6.53 22.09 1.30
C LYS A 43 5.02 22.33 1.34
N LEU A 44 4.31 21.99 0.25
CA LEU A 44 2.86 22.12 0.20
C LEU A 44 2.17 21.26 1.26
N ALA A 45 2.51 19.96 1.34
CA ALA A 45 1.99 19.06 2.36
C ALA A 45 2.29 19.52 3.79
N LYS A 46 3.49 20.06 4.02
CA LYS A 46 3.89 20.66 5.31
C LYS A 46 2.90 21.74 5.76
N THR A 47 2.43 22.60 4.84
CA THR A 47 1.49 23.67 5.19
C THR A 47 0.16 23.14 5.75
N TYR A 48 -0.34 22.01 5.22
CA TYR A 48 -1.56 21.37 5.75
C TYR A 48 -1.28 20.72 7.10
N MET A 49 -0.16 19.98 7.21
CA MET A 49 0.22 19.28 8.43
C MET A 49 0.44 20.24 9.62
N GLU A 50 1.07 21.39 9.39
CA GLU A 50 1.29 22.42 10.41
C GLU A 50 -0.02 23.06 10.89
N ARG A 51 -1.04 23.13 10.01
CA ARG A 51 -2.39 23.57 10.37
C ARG A 51 -3.25 22.46 11.01
N GLY A 52 -2.72 21.24 11.15
CA GLY A 52 -3.47 20.07 11.60
C GLY A 52 -4.52 19.58 10.60
N GLU A 53 -4.42 20.01 9.34
CA GLU A 53 -5.31 19.62 8.26
C GLU A 53 -4.81 18.32 7.60
N LEU A 54 -5.74 17.55 7.05
CA LEU A 54 -5.40 16.43 6.19
C LEU A 54 -4.82 16.94 4.87
N VAL A 55 -3.75 16.29 4.42
CA VAL A 55 -3.19 16.59 3.10
C VAL A 55 -4.23 16.21 2.04
N PRO A 56 -4.59 17.14 1.14
CA PRO A 56 -5.54 16.86 0.06
C PRO A 56 -5.15 15.67 -0.84
N ASP A 57 -6.16 15.07 -1.46
CA ASP A 57 -6.00 13.89 -2.31
C ASP A 57 -5.16 14.19 -3.56
N ASP A 58 -5.32 15.36 -4.17
CA ASP A 58 -4.56 15.81 -5.35
C ASP A 58 -3.05 15.94 -5.06
N VAL A 59 -2.69 16.48 -3.89
CA VAL A 59 -1.29 16.55 -3.43
C VAL A 59 -0.73 15.14 -3.23
N THR A 60 -1.52 14.24 -2.62
CA THR A 60 -1.12 12.85 -2.41
C THR A 60 -0.92 12.11 -3.74
N GLN A 61 -1.85 12.30 -4.69
CA GLN A 61 -1.80 11.73 -6.03
C GLN A 61 -0.56 12.23 -6.80
N ALA A 62 -0.24 13.53 -6.73
CA ALA A 62 0.94 14.10 -7.35
C ALA A 62 2.24 13.50 -6.79
N MET A 63 2.33 13.31 -5.46
CA MET A 63 3.48 12.64 -4.85
C MET A 63 3.62 11.19 -5.31
N VAL A 64 2.51 10.46 -5.41
CA VAL A 64 2.51 9.07 -5.89
C VAL A 64 2.96 9.03 -7.36
N ARG A 65 2.46 9.94 -8.20
CA ARG A 65 2.87 10.05 -9.61
C ARG A 65 4.37 10.29 -9.75
N ASP A 66 4.93 11.27 -9.03
CA ASP A 66 6.37 11.53 -9.02
C ASP A 66 7.17 10.27 -8.64
N ARG A 67 6.75 9.58 -7.57
CA ARG A 67 7.44 8.40 -7.08
C ARG A 67 7.43 7.24 -8.07
N LEU A 68 6.32 7.05 -8.80
CA LEU A 68 6.16 5.99 -9.79
C LEU A 68 6.91 6.26 -11.10
N GLN A 69 7.30 7.51 -11.38
CA GLN A 69 8.09 7.85 -12.57
C GLN A 69 9.57 7.48 -12.42
N ARG A 70 10.03 7.19 -11.21
CA ARG A 70 11.43 6.91 -10.94
C ARG A 70 11.86 5.56 -11.56
N PRO A 71 13.10 5.48 -12.09
CA PRO A 71 13.57 4.29 -12.81
C PRO A 71 13.55 3.00 -11.99
N ASP A 72 13.71 3.10 -10.67
CA ASP A 72 13.72 1.96 -9.74
C ASP A 72 12.38 1.23 -9.67
N THR A 73 11.27 1.88 -10.05
CA THR A 73 9.95 1.26 -10.08
C THR A 73 9.62 0.58 -11.41
N ARG A 74 10.48 0.64 -12.43
CA ARG A 74 10.19 0.10 -13.77
C ARG A 74 9.90 -1.39 -13.77
N ALA A 75 10.62 -2.15 -12.94
CA ALA A 75 10.40 -3.60 -12.77
C ALA A 75 9.07 -3.92 -12.07
N GLY A 76 8.47 -2.95 -11.38
CA GLY A 76 7.25 -3.09 -10.60
C GLY A 76 7.36 -2.38 -9.25
N PHE A 77 6.26 -2.35 -8.52
CA PHE A 77 6.16 -1.68 -7.23
C PHE A 77 5.09 -2.32 -6.35
N ILE A 78 5.18 -2.04 -5.05
CA ILE A 78 4.19 -2.40 -4.03
C ILE A 78 3.73 -1.12 -3.37
N LEU A 79 2.46 -0.74 -3.57
CA LEU A 79 1.86 0.39 -2.88
C LEU A 79 1.31 -0.06 -1.51
N ASP A 80 1.72 0.61 -0.44
CA ASP A 80 1.22 0.42 0.92
C ASP A 80 0.58 1.71 1.44
N GLY A 81 -0.69 1.62 1.80
CA GLY A 81 -1.44 2.76 2.34
C GLY A 81 -1.89 3.78 1.29
N PHE A 82 -1.88 3.43 0.01
CA PHE A 82 -2.58 4.12 -1.09
C PHE A 82 -3.09 3.08 -2.10
N PRO A 83 -4.30 3.23 -2.64
CA PRO A 83 -5.31 4.25 -2.29
C PRO A 83 -6.03 3.92 -0.97
N ARG A 84 -6.69 4.92 -0.38
CA ARG A 84 -7.51 4.80 0.84
C ARG A 84 -8.98 5.18 0.64
N THR A 85 -9.30 5.84 -0.49
CA THR A 85 -10.64 6.29 -0.88
C THR A 85 -10.90 5.91 -2.33
N LEU A 86 -12.17 5.83 -2.75
CA LEU A 86 -12.54 5.58 -4.15
C LEU A 86 -11.95 6.61 -5.13
N PRO A 87 -12.02 7.94 -4.87
CA PRO A 87 -11.38 8.92 -5.74
C PRO A 87 -9.87 8.71 -5.90
N GLN A 88 -9.17 8.28 -4.84
CA GLN A 88 -7.75 7.94 -4.95
C GLN A 88 -7.51 6.69 -5.80
N ALA A 89 -8.42 5.71 -5.78
CA ALA A 89 -8.32 4.50 -6.60
C ALA A 89 -8.54 4.79 -8.09
N GLU A 90 -9.51 5.66 -8.41
CA GLU A 90 -9.74 6.17 -9.77
C GLU A 90 -8.51 6.95 -10.26
N ALA A 91 -8.01 7.89 -9.47
CA ALA A 91 -6.82 8.65 -9.82
C ALA A 91 -5.57 7.77 -9.99
N LEU A 92 -5.42 6.70 -9.19
CA LEU A 92 -4.35 5.72 -9.40
C LEU A 92 -4.48 5.02 -10.76
N SER A 93 -5.70 4.66 -11.16
CA SER A 93 -5.96 4.04 -12.46
C SER A 93 -5.56 4.99 -13.60
N ASP A 94 -5.91 6.27 -13.50
CA ASP A 94 -5.56 7.29 -14.49
C ASP A 94 -4.04 7.49 -14.58
N ILE A 95 -3.37 7.64 -13.43
CA ILE A 95 -1.90 7.77 -13.36
C ILE A 95 -1.22 6.58 -14.04
N LEU A 96 -1.67 5.36 -13.79
CA LEU A 96 -1.06 4.17 -14.39
C LEU A 96 -1.34 4.08 -15.88
N THR A 97 -2.54 4.45 -16.32
CA THR A 97 -2.92 4.48 -17.74
C THR A 97 -2.05 5.48 -18.52
N ASP A 98 -1.87 6.70 -18.01
CA ASP A 98 -0.98 7.71 -18.57
C ASP A 98 0.46 7.22 -18.74
N MET A 99 0.89 6.34 -17.83
CA MET A 99 2.24 5.79 -17.80
C MET A 99 2.36 4.47 -18.60
N GLN A 100 1.28 4.01 -19.24
CA GLN A 100 1.20 2.71 -19.92
C GLN A 100 1.53 1.54 -18.99
N ARG A 101 1.06 1.62 -17.75
CA ARG A 101 1.21 0.62 -16.69
C ARG A 101 -0.17 0.14 -16.25
N ARG A 102 -0.22 -0.99 -15.54
CA ARG A 102 -1.45 -1.52 -14.94
C ARG A 102 -1.18 -2.01 -13.53
N LEU A 103 -2.24 -2.16 -12.74
CA LEU A 103 -2.19 -2.96 -11.52
C LEU A 103 -2.39 -4.43 -11.90
N ASP A 104 -1.49 -5.29 -11.44
CA ASP A 104 -1.64 -6.75 -11.64
C ASP A 104 -2.51 -7.39 -10.55
N ALA A 105 -2.48 -6.85 -9.32
CA ALA A 105 -3.35 -7.29 -8.23
C ALA A 105 -3.44 -6.27 -7.09
N VAL A 106 -4.47 -6.46 -6.26
CA VAL A 106 -4.69 -5.77 -4.99
C VAL A 106 -4.82 -6.79 -3.88
N LEU A 107 -3.73 -6.98 -3.12
CA LEU A 107 -3.72 -7.84 -1.95
C LEU A 107 -4.45 -7.17 -0.78
N TYR A 108 -5.52 -7.79 -0.28
CA TYR A 108 -6.25 -7.41 0.91
C TYR A 108 -5.93 -8.37 2.05
N ILE A 109 -5.35 -7.84 3.13
CA ILE A 109 -5.08 -8.58 4.36
C ILE A 109 -6.26 -8.40 5.31
N LYS A 110 -7.07 -9.45 5.44
CA LYS A 110 -8.24 -9.48 6.32
C LYS A 110 -7.81 -9.83 7.74
N VAL A 111 -8.22 -9.02 8.71
CA VAL A 111 -7.96 -9.22 10.13
C VAL A 111 -9.18 -8.71 10.89
N SER A 112 -9.62 -9.42 11.93
CA SER A 112 -10.71 -8.96 12.79
C SER A 112 -10.36 -7.67 13.52
N ASP A 113 -11.37 -6.84 13.81
CA ASP A 113 -11.17 -5.59 14.53
C ASP A 113 -10.60 -5.84 15.95
N GLU A 114 -11.01 -6.93 16.59
CA GLU A 114 -10.49 -7.38 17.88
C GLU A 114 -8.98 -7.64 17.82
N GLU A 115 -8.52 -8.36 16.79
CA GLU A 115 -7.09 -8.64 16.60
C GLU A 115 -6.33 -7.36 16.20
N ILE A 116 -6.94 -6.44 15.44
CA ILE A 116 -6.34 -5.13 15.15
C ILE A 116 -6.10 -4.33 16.44
N ILE A 117 -7.09 -4.26 17.33
CA ILE A 117 -7.00 -3.54 18.60
C ILE A 117 -5.87 -4.14 19.45
N LYS A 118 -5.79 -5.47 19.53
CA LYS A 118 -4.74 -6.18 20.25
C LYS A 118 -3.35 -5.86 19.68
N ARG A 119 -3.18 -5.91 18.36
CA ARG A 119 -1.91 -5.63 17.67
C ARG A 119 -1.44 -4.19 17.85
N LEU A 120 -2.34 -3.23 17.76
CA LEU A 120 -1.99 -1.81 17.88
C LEU A 120 -1.66 -1.45 19.34
N SER A 121 -2.45 -1.94 20.29
CA SER A 121 -2.22 -1.71 21.73
C SER A 121 -0.86 -2.23 22.20
N GLY A 122 -0.37 -3.33 21.61
CA GLY A 122 0.92 -3.93 21.96
C GLY A 122 2.10 -3.47 21.11
N ARG A 123 1.91 -2.59 20.12
CA ARG A 123 2.97 -2.18 19.20
C ARG A 123 4.02 -1.31 19.89
N ARG A 124 5.29 -1.57 19.56
CA ARG A 124 6.45 -0.79 19.98
C ARG A 124 7.29 -0.48 18.76
N ILE A 125 7.93 0.68 18.71
CA ILE A 125 8.72 1.11 17.55
C ILE A 125 10.01 1.72 18.04
N CYS A 126 11.12 1.42 17.38
CA CYS A 126 12.39 2.03 17.71
C CYS A 126 12.41 3.52 17.32
N CYS A 127 12.74 4.39 18.26
CA CYS A 127 12.89 5.84 18.05
C CYS A 127 13.91 6.15 16.94
N ASN A 128 14.96 5.33 16.81
CA ASN A 128 16.08 5.59 15.90
C ASN A 128 15.86 5.00 14.51
N CYS A 129 15.65 3.68 14.41
CA CYS A 129 15.59 2.98 13.12
C CYS A 129 14.18 2.62 12.65
N GLN A 130 13.13 2.98 13.41
CA GLN A 130 11.73 2.72 13.08
C GLN A 130 11.36 1.23 12.95
N THR A 131 12.23 0.31 13.40
CA THR A 131 11.94 -1.12 13.42
C THR A 131 10.74 -1.40 14.33
N PRO A 132 9.70 -2.11 13.84
CA PRO A 132 8.53 -2.43 14.64
C PRO A 132 8.72 -3.68 15.49
N TYR A 133 8.20 -3.63 16.72
CA TYR A 133 8.13 -4.70 17.71
C TYR A 133 6.70 -4.82 18.25
N HIS A 134 6.43 -5.90 18.96
CA HIS A 134 5.16 -6.09 19.66
C HIS A 134 5.40 -6.84 20.97
N VAL A 135 4.84 -6.35 22.07
CA VAL A 135 5.09 -6.89 23.42
C VAL A 135 4.82 -8.41 23.58
N VAL A 136 3.87 -8.96 22.83
CA VAL A 136 3.59 -10.42 22.77
C VAL A 136 4.15 -11.10 21.50
N PHE A 137 3.79 -10.63 20.31
CA PHE A 137 4.04 -11.36 19.05
C PHE A 137 5.47 -11.24 18.49
N ASN A 138 6.19 -10.17 18.84
CA ASN A 138 7.57 -9.95 18.39
C ASN A 138 8.28 -9.07 19.44
N PRO A 139 8.47 -9.59 20.67
CA PRO A 139 9.10 -8.82 21.73
C PRO A 139 10.57 -8.60 21.40
N PRO A 140 11.15 -7.45 21.81
CA PRO A 140 12.60 -7.30 21.75
C PRO A 140 13.30 -8.31 22.66
N ALA A 141 14.58 -8.57 22.41
CA ALA A 141 15.40 -9.43 23.26
C ALA A 141 15.62 -8.81 24.66
N GLU A 142 15.73 -7.48 24.72
CA GLU A 142 15.77 -6.70 25.95
C GLU A 142 14.59 -5.72 25.99
N GLU A 143 13.91 -5.63 27.13
CA GLU A 143 12.77 -4.71 27.31
C GLU A 143 13.17 -3.26 26.97
N ASP A 144 12.29 -2.59 26.23
CA ASP A 144 12.45 -1.22 25.73
C ASP A 144 13.69 -0.93 24.87
N LYS A 145 14.40 -1.95 24.37
CA LYS A 145 15.55 -1.79 23.48
C LYS A 145 15.36 -2.46 22.13
N CYS A 146 15.79 -1.77 21.08
CA CYS A 146 15.79 -2.31 19.73
C CYS A 146 16.95 -3.28 19.51
N ASP A 147 16.64 -4.52 19.15
CA ASP A 147 17.63 -5.56 18.80
C ASP A 147 18.55 -5.17 17.63
N ARG A 148 18.06 -4.29 16.74
CA ARG A 148 18.80 -3.88 15.53
C ARG A 148 19.83 -2.79 15.77
N CYS A 149 19.56 -1.84 16.66
CA CYS A 149 20.42 -0.66 16.82
C CYS A 149 20.60 -0.17 18.26
N GLY A 150 20.03 -0.88 19.24
CA GLY A 150 20.07 -0.51 20.66
C GLY A 150 19.23 0.72 21.04
N GLY A 151 18.52 1.33 20.08
CA GLY A 151 17.68 2.50 20.35
C GLY A 151 16.44 2.17 21.18
N GLU A 152 15.96 3.16 21.95
CA GLU A 152 14.76 3.05 22.79
C GLU A 152 13.52 2.71 21.96
N LEU A 153 12.65 1.87 22.52
CA LEU A 153 11.35 1.56 21.96
C LEU A 153 10.27 2.42 22.61
N TYR A 154 9.34 2.93 21.81
CA TYR A 154 8.19 3.68 22.29
C TYR A 154 6.90 3.16 21.67
N GLN A 155 5.78 3.38 22.36
CA GLN A 155 4.45 3.23 21.77
C GLN A 155 4.07 4.52 21.06
N ARG A 156 3.56 4.43 19.83
CA ARG A 156 3.16 5.65 19.13
C ARG A 156 1.96 6.30 19.82
N LYS A 157 1.88 7.63 19.74
CA LYS A 157 0.76 8.40 20.28
C LYS A 157 -0.59 7.96 19.71
N ASP A 158 -0.62 7.51 18.45
CA ASP A 158 -1.83 7.06 17.75
C ASP A 158 -2.20 5.58 17.99
N ASP A 159 -1.52 4.89 18.90
CA ASP A 159 -1.79 3.50 19.30
C ASP A 159 -2.52 3.39 20.65
N ASN A 160 -3.26 4.44 21.04
CA ASN A 160 -4.21 4.41 22.15
C ASN A 160 -5.61 3.96 21.66
N GLU A 161 -6.42 3.41 22.57
CA GLU A 161 -7.72 2.81 22.25
C GLU A 161 -8.65 3.75 21.46
N GLU A 162 -8.82 5.00 21.91
CA GLU A 162 -9.67 5.99 21.24
C GLU A 162 -9.23 6.22 19.79
N THR A 163 -7.93 6.38 19.57
CA THR A 163 -7.36 6.61 18.24
C THR A 163 -7.45 5.35 17.37
N ILE A 164 -7.25 4.17 17.95
CA ILE A 164 -7.42 2.89 17.25
C ILE A 164 -8.85 2.76 16.73
N MET A 165 -9.85 3.02 17.58
CA MET A 165 -11.26 2.95 17.21
C MET A 165 -11.62 3.98 16.13
N ALA A 166 -11.12 5.21 16.24
CA ALA A 166 -11.30 6.23 15.21
C ALA A 166 -10.71 5.79 13.86
N ARG A 167 -9.52 5.18 13.87
CA ARG A 167 -8.85 4.66 12.67
C ARG A 167 -9.59 3.49 12.03
N LEU A 168 -10.14 2.57 12.83
CA LEU A 168 -10.99 1.48 12.35
C LEU A 168 -12.27 2.03 11.72
N LYS A 169 -12.93 2.99 12.37
CA LYS A 169 -14.11 3.65 11.82
C LYS A 169 -13.82 4.31 10.47
N THR A 170 -12.71 5.03 10.34
CA THR A 170 -12.29 5.64 9.07
C THR A 170 -12.00 4.57 8.02
N PHE A 171 -11.31 3.48 8.37
CA PHE A 171 -11.05 2.37 7.47
C PHE A 171 -12.36 1.79 6.91
N HIS A 172 -13.33 1.47 7.78
CA HIS A 172 -14.62 0.91 7.37
C HIS A 172 -15.45 1.89 6.53
N GLY A 173 -15.39 3.19 6.85
CA GLY A 173 -16.14 4.21 6.13
C GLY A 173 -15.57 4.59 4.76
N GLN A 174 -14.24 4.57 4.60
CA GLN A 174 -13.57 5.13 3.41
C GLN A 174 -12.79 4.09 2.61
N THR A 175 -12.12 3.15 3.27
CA THR A 175 -11.20 2.20 2.63
C THR A 175 -11.84 0.85 2.36
N ALA A 176 -12.71 0.34 3.23
CA ALA A 176 -13.43 -0.92 3.01
C ALA A 176 -14.26 -0.95 1.70
N PRO A 177 -14.88 0.16 1.24
CA PRO A 177 -15.52 0.19 -0.09
C PRO A 177 -14.58 -0.18 -1.24
N LEU A 178 -13.27 0.05 -1.11
CA LEU A 178 -12.28 -0.34 -2.11
C LEU A 178 -12.19 -1.85 -2.31
N ILE A 179 -12.52 -2.64 -1.27
CA ILE A 179 -12.55 -4.10 -1.37
C ILE A 179 -13.60 -4.50 -2.42
N GLY A 180 -14.79 -3.90 -2.38
CA GLY A 180 -15.84 -4.14 -3.37
C GLY A 180 -15.42 -3.69 -4.76
N TYR A 181 -14.85 -2.49 -4.87
CA TYR A 181 -14.36 -1.92 -6.13
C TYR A 181 -13.33 -2.82 -6.83
N TYR A 182 -12.27 -3.22 -6.12
CA TYR A 182 -11.23 -4.08 -6.72
C TYR A 182 -11.69 -5.53 -6.92
N ARG A 183 -12.66 -6.01 -6.14
CA ARG A 183 -13.28 -7.33 -6.37
C ARG A 183 -14.06 -7.34 -7.68
N GLN A 184 -14.84 -6.29 -7.95
CA GLN A 184 -15.57 -6.15 -9.22
C GLN A 184 -14.62 -6.00 -10.41
N ALA A 185 -13.47 -5.35 -10.23
CA ALA A 185 -12.43 -5.25 -11.24
C ALA A 185 -11.63 -6.55 -11.48
N GLY A 186 -11.86 -7.61 -10.68
CA GLY A 186 -11.13 -8.88 -10.80
C GLY A 186 -9.67 -8.82 -10.32
N LEU A 187 -9.28 -7.76 -9.60
CA LEU A 187 -7.91 -7.54 -9.14
C LEU A 187 -7.69 -7.93 -7.67
N LEU A 188 -8.76 -8.09 -6.89
CA LEU A 188 -8.66 -8.34 -5.45
C LEU A 188 -8.19 -9.76 -5.14
N LEU A 189 -7.09 -9.87 -4.39
CA LEU A 189 -6.60 -11.09 -3.77
C LEU A 189 -6.81 -10.98 -2.26
N GLU A 190 -7.71 -11.76 -1.68
CA GLU A 190 -8.00 -11.74 -0.24
C GLU A 190 -7.19 -12.83 0.48
N ILE A 191 -6.52 -12.47 1.57
CA ILE A 191 -5.81 -13.41 2.44
C ILE A 191 -6.20 -13.22 3.90
N GLU A 192 -6.19 -14.32 4.65
CA GLU A 192 -6.31 -14.29 6.10
C GLU A 192 -5.02 -13.73 6.72
N GLY A 193 -5.16 -12.71 7.55
CA GLY A 193 -4.08 -11.95 8.18
C GLY A 193 -3.88 -12.28 9.66
N GLU A 194 -4.60 -13.26 10.19
CA GLU A 194 -4.44 -13.80 11.54
C GLU A 194 -3.48 -15.00 11.59
N GLY A 195 -2.74 -15.12 12.70
CA GLY A 195 -1.69 -16.12 12.90
C GLY A 195 -0.26 -15.57 12.78
N ASP A 196 0.69 -16.48 12.62
CA ASP A 196 2.11 -16.15 12.60
C ASP A 196 2.52 -15.41 11.32
N VAL A 197 3.52 -14.54 11.44
CA VAL A 197 4.03 -13.74 10.31
C VAL A 197 4.48 -14.64 9.16
N ALA A 198 5.10 -15.79 9.48
CA ALA A 198 5.55 -16.76 8.48
C ALA A 198 4.37 -17.36 7.69
N ASP A 199 3.30 -17.75 8.36
CA ASP A 199 2.10 -18.30 7.72
C ASP A 199 1.40 -17.26 6.85
N ILE A 200 1.27 -16.03 7.34
CA ILE A 200 0.70 -14.91 6.57
C ILE A 200 1.55 -14.63 5.33
N THR A 201 2.88 -14.71 5.46
CA THR A 201 3.81 -14.55 4.33
C THR A 201 3.62 -15.67 3.31
N ALA A 202 3.50 -16.92 3.76
CA ALA A 202 3.25 -18.06 2.88
C ALA A 202 1.91 -17.92 2.13
N ARG A 203 0.82 -17.53 2.80
CA ARG A 203 -0.48 -17.23 2.16
C ARG A 203 -0.38 -16.08 1.17
N THR A 204 0.36 -15.03 1.54
CA THR A 204 0.61 -13.87 0.67
C THR A 204 1.30 -14.31 -0.61
N MET A 205 2.40 -15.06 -0.51
CA MET A 205 3.16 -15.57 -1.66
C MET A 205 2.32 -16.51 -2.52
N ALA A 206 1.54 -17.41 -1.90
CA ALA A 206 0.65 -18.31 -2.62
C ALA A 206 -0.44 -17.56 -3.41
N ALA A 207 -1.02 -16.49 -2.83
CA ALA A 207 -2.04 -15.69 -3.48
C ALA A 207 -1.51 -14.94 -4.71
N ILE A 208 -0.27 -14.45 -4.66
CA ILE A 208 0.35 -13.72 -5.77
C ILE A 208 1.09 -14.62 -6.77
N GLN A 209 1.33 -15.90 -6.45
CA GLN A 209 2.06 -16.78 -7.36
C GLN A 209 1.44 -16.89 -8.76
N PRO A 210 0.09 -16.97 -8.92
CA PRO A 210 -0.53 -17.04 -10.24
C PRO A 210 -0.31 -15.80 -11.11
N ILE A 211 -0.16 -14.61 -10.51
CA ILE A 211 0.08 -13.36 -11.26
C ILE A 211 1.56 -13.18 -11.61
N LEU A 212 2.46 -13.85 -10.90
CA LEU A 212 3.91 -13.79 -11.15
C LEU A 212 4.38 -14.79 -12.21
N GLN A 213 3.57 -15.82 -12.50
CA GLN A 213 3.84 -16.69 -13.64
C GLN A 213 3.55 -15.94 -14.94
N PRO A 214 4.37 -16.09 -15.99
CA PRO A 214 4.05 -15.50 -17.27
C PRO A 214 2.67 -16.00 -17.72
N LEU A 215 1.77 -15.06 -18.04
CA LEU A 215 0.50 -15.37 -18.68
C LEU A 215 0.77 -16.33 -19.86
N PRO A 216 -0.01 -17.41 -20.04
CA PRO A 216 0.13 -18.26 -21.20
C PRO A 216 0.04 -17.39 -22.47
N VAL A 217 0.96 -17.64 -23.41
CA VAL A 217 1.27 -16.83 -24.61
C VAL A 217 0.12 -16.73 -25.63
N GLU A 218 -1.08 -17.20 -25.31
CA GLU A 218 -2.16 -17.44 -26.28
C GLU A 218 -3.09 -16.23 -26.57
N TRP A 219 -2.86 -15.07 -25.97
CA TRP A 219 -3.67 -13.87 -26.24
C TRP A 219 -3.12 -12.98 -27.38
N SER A 220 -2.22 -13.50 -28.21
CA SER A 220 -1.57 -12.74 -29.28
C SER A 220 -2.19 -12.90 -30.68
N GLN A 221 -3.32 -13.59 -30.86
CA GLN A 221 -3.88 -13.83 -32.21
C GLN A 221 -5.40 -13.66 -32.40
N GLN A 222 -6.11 -12.93 -31.53
CA GLN A 222 -7.52 -12.57 -31.79
C GLN A 222 -7.79 -11.07 -31.67
N VAL A 223 -6.97 -10.27 -32.35
CA VAL A 223 -7.42 -8.98 -32.88
C VAL A 223 -7.22 -9.05 -34.39
N ARG A 224 -8.32 -9.22 -35.14
CA ARG A 224 -8.28 -9.07 -36.60
C ARG A 224 -7.74 -7.66 -36.89
N PRO A 225 -6.79 -7.49 -37.82
CA PRO A 225 -6.44 -6.18 -38.32
C PRO A 225 -7.70 -5.52 -38.89
N LEU A 226 -7.92 -4.24 -38.57
CA LEU A 226 -8.88 -3.41 -39.30
C LEU A 226 -8.44 -3.37 -40.76
N ASP A 227 -9.32 -3.80 -41.66
CA ASP A 227 -9.11 -3.72 -43.10
C ASP A 227 -9.18 -2.25 -43.53
N SER A 228 -8.30 -1.88 -44.45
CA SER A 228 -8.23 -0.56 -45.10
C SER A 228 -9.44 -0.23 -45.98
N SER A 229 -10.48 -1.07 -46.03
CA SER A 229 -11.71 -0.84 -46.79
C SER A 229 -12.74 0.06 -46.08
N ASP A 230 -12.56 0.37 -44.79
CA ASP A 230 -13.57 1.08 -43.99
C ASP A 230 -13.33 2.60 -43.86
N VAL A 231 -12.43 3.18 -44.66
CA VAL A 231 -12.15 4.62 -44.67
C VAL A 231 -12.26 5.18 -46.09
N GLU A 232 -13.46 5.21 -46.64
CA GLU A 232 -13.85 6.11 -47.73
C GLU A 232 -15.38 6.21 -47.74
N MET A 233 -15.93 7.31 -47.21
CA MET A 233 -17.24 7.90 -47.50
C MET A 233 -17.57 8.97 -46.45
N ALA A 234 -16.86 10.10 -46.50
CA ALA A 234 -17.27 11.35 -45.88
C ALA A 234 -16.59 12.53 -46.60
N ASP A 235 -16.93 12.71 -47.87
CA ASP A 235 -16.81 13.99 -48.58
C ASP A 235 -17.84 13.98 -49.72
N LEU A 236 -19.09 14.34 -49.38
CA LEU A 236 -20.12 14.91 -50.25
C LEU A 236 -21.12 15.70 -49.39
#